data_AF-A0A2N1W3P5-F1
#
_entry.id   AF-A0A2N1W3P5-F1
#
_cell.length_a   1.000
_cell.length_b   1.000
_cell.length_c   1.000
_cell.angle_alpha   90.00
_cell.angle_beta   90.00
_cell.angle_gamma   90.00
#
_symmetry.space_group_name_H-M   'P 1'
#
loop_
_entity.id
_entity.type
_entity.pdbx_description
1 polymer ?
#
loop_
_entity_poly.entity_id
_entity_poly.type
_entity_poly.pdbx_seq_one_letter_code
_entity_poly.pdbx_strand_id
1 'polypeptide(L)'
;MKPFDCETCGLKIKDNQAVVRWHYDREKKSADTFQTVHPNTVCCDSKEGFFNRSLELMYVFAKMPEFIKYISRLKHDKKELKKFVDRIEKGRSYIRRHNADKNEVKKLIIRLEGLE
;
A
#
# COMPACT_ATOMS: atom_id res chain seq x y z
N MET A 1 -5.48 16.38 0.27
CA MET A 1 -4.18 16.29 0.97
C MET A 1 -3.13 17.09 0.19
N LYS A 2 -1.93 17.37 0.73
CA LYS A 2 -0.84 17.90 -0.11
C LYS A 2 -0.52 16.87 -1.22
N PRO A 3 -0.13 17.29 -2.44
CA PRO A 3 0.31 16.36 -3.47
C PRO A 3 1.41 15.43 -2.96
N PHE A 4 1.45 14.20 -3.48
CA PHE A 4 2.50 13.22 -3.22
C PHE A 4 3.51 13.26 -4.35
N ASP A 5 4.77 12.95 -4.07
CA ASP A 5 5.77 12.79 -5.12
C ASP A 5 5.75 11.32 -5.57
N CYS A 6 5.68 11.10 -6.88
CA CYS A 6 5.74 9.76 -7.44
C CYS A 6 7.11 9.14 -7.15
N GLU A 7 7.12 7.97 -6.51
CA GLU A 7 8.37 7.27 -6.17
C GLU A 7 9.08 6.69 -7.41
N THR A 8 8.44 6.71 -8.59
CA THR A 8 9.04 6.27 -9.87
C THR A 8 9.56 7.44 -10.71
N CYS A 9 8.71 8.42 -11.03
CA CYS A 9 9.06 9.51 -11.96
C CYS A 9 9.33 10.86 -11.28
N GLY A 10 9.17 10.97 -9.96
CA GLY A 10 9.38 12.21 -9.20
C GLY A 10 8.33 13.31 -9.42
N LEU A 11 7.36 13.11 -10.33
CA LEU A 11 6.30 14.08 -10.59
C LEU A 11 5.25 14.08 -9.46
N LYS A 12 4.62 15.24 -9.27
CA LYS A 12 3.56 15.41 -8.28
C LYS A 12 2.27 14.71 -8.70
N ILE A 13 1.71 13.93 -7.79
CA ILE A 13 0.44 13.22 -7.95
C ILE A 13 -0.60 13.82 -7.00
N LYS A 14 -1.83 14.00 -7.51
CA LYS A 14 -2.99 14.26 -6.65
C LYS A 14 -3.34 12.99 -5.89
N ASP A 15 -3.84 13.15 -4.66
CA ASP A 15 -4.22 12.05 -3.77
C ASP A 15 -5.28 11.12 -4.37
N ASN A 16 -6.28 11.68 -5.05
CA ASN A 16 -7.31 10.93 -5.77
C ASN A 16 -6.83 10.24 -7.06
N GLN A 17 -5.58 10.44 -7.45
CA GLN A 17 -4.96 9.86 -8.64
C GLN A 17 -3.69 9.08 -8.28
N ALA A 18 -3.47 8.75 -7.01
CA ALA A 18 -2.32 7.98 -6.57
C ALA A 18 -2.73 6.55 -6.18
N VAL A 19 -1.82 5.60 -6.44
CA VAL A 19 -1.97 4.21 -6.01
C VAL A 19 -0.78 3.82 -5.13
N VAL A 20 -1.06 2.96 -4.15
CA VAL A 20 -0.07 2.22 -3.39
C VAL A 20 0.14 0.89 -4.09
N ARG A 21 1.38 0.56 -4.43
CA ARG A 21 1.76 -0.75 -4.97
C ARG A 21 2.86 -1.40 -4.14
N TRP A 22 2.91 -2.72 -4.16
CA TRP A 22 3.96 -3.50 -3.50
C TRP A 22 4.17 -4.83 -4.22
N HIS A 23 5.29 -5.48 -3.92
CA HIS A 23 5.56 -6.84 -4.36
C HIS A 23 5.01 -7.84 -3.35
N TYR A 24 4.25 -8.82 -3.83
CA TYR A 24 3.73 -9.93 -3.05
C TYR A 24 4.29 -11.27 -3.57
N ASP A 25 5.02 -11.98 -2.72
CA ASP A 25 5.52 -13.33 -3.01
C ASP A 25 4.57 -14.35 -2.35
N ARG A 26 3.85 -15.11 -3.18
CA ARG A 26 2.87 -16.10 -2.73
C ARG A 26 3.54 -17.28 -2.02
N GLU A 27 4.70 -17.72 -2.49
CA GLU A 27 5.40 -18.88 -1.92
C GLU A 27 5.95 -18.55 -0.53
N LYS A 28 6.55 -17.37 -0.40
CA LYS A 28 7.12 -16.92 0.87
C LYS A 28 6.12 -16.23 1.80
N LYS A 29 4.89 -16.00 1.32
CA LYS A 29 3.88 -15.15 1.98
C LYS A 29 4.49 -13.85 2.48
N SER A 30 5.22 -13.16 1.61
CA SER A 30 5.93 -11.93 1.94
C SER A 30 5.41 -10.73 1.16
N ALA A 31 5.50 -9.56 1.77
CA ALA A 31 5.22 -8.28 1.14
C ALA A 31 6.39 -7.34 1.40
N ASP A 32 6.88 -6.72 0.33
CA ASP A 32 7.97 -5.76 0.38
C ASP A 32 7.83 -4.69 -0.72
N THR A 33 8.73 -3.71 -0.67
CA THR A 33 8.87 -2.66 -1.67
C THR A 33 7.60 -1.82 -1.83
N PHE A 34 7.18 -1.14 -0.76
CA PHE A 34 5.97 -0.31 -0.80
C PHE A 34 6.22 1.05 -1.46
N GLN A 35 5.40 1.41 -2.46
CA GLN A 35 5.57 2.65 -3.23
C GLN A 35 4.25 3.38 -3.47
N THR A 36 4.29 4.71 -3.47
CA THR A 36 3.20 5.58 -3.93
C THR A 36 3.49 6.08 -5.34
N VAL A 37 2.64 5.73 -6.32
CA VAL A 37 2.88 6.00 -7.75
C VAL A 37 1.62 6.44 -8.49
N HIS A 38 1.78 6.85 -9.75
CA HIS A 38 0.65 7.11 -10.64
C HIS A 38 -0.07 5.78 -10.98
N PRO A 39 -1.35 5.82 -11.36
CA PRO A 39 -2.03 4.64 -11.87
C PRO A 39 -1.33 4.18 -13.15
N ASN A 40 -1.35 2.87 -13.41
CA ASN A 40 -0.61 2.03 -14.38
C ASN A 40 -0.12 2.59 -15.74
N THR A 41 -0.46 3.81 -16.15
CA THR A 41 -0.13 4.37 -17.48
C THR A 41 1.08 5.30 -17.53
N VAL A 42 1.56 5.83 -16.39
CA VAL A 42 2.63 6.87 -16.40
C VAL A 42 3.94 6.37 -15.77
N CYS A 43 3.91 5.28 -15.00
CA CYS A 43 5.04 4.81 -14.18
C CYS A 43 5.27 3.30 -14.32
N CYS A 44 5.33 2.81 -15.56
CA CYS A 44 5.80 1.45 -15.83
C CYS A 44 7.26 1.33 -15.39
N ASP A 45 7.53 0.52 -14.37
CA ASP A 45 8.90 0.10 -14.11
C ASP A 45 9.40 -0.75 -15.27
N SER A 46 10.69 -0.69 -15.51
CA SER A 46 11.43 -1.54 -16.44
C SER A 46 11.36 -3.04 -16.11
N LYS A 47 10.71 -3.44 -15.00
CA LYS A 47 10.48 -4.83 -14.59
C LYS A 47 8.99 -5.13 -14.55
N GLU A 48 8.42 -5.46 -15.71
CA GLU A 48 7.06 -5.99 -15.79
C GLU A 48 6.88 -7.15 -14.77
N GLY A 49 5.81 -7.10 -13.98
CA GLY A 49 5.43 -8.17 -13.06
C GLY A 49 6.06 -8.17 -11.66
N PHE A 50 7.05 -7.30 -11.36
CA PHE A 50 7.60 -7.22 -10.00
C PHE A 50 6.57 -6.66 -9.00
N PHE A 51 5.98 -5.51 -9.30
CA PHE A 51 4.89 -4.95 -8.49
C PHE A 51 3.55 -5.56 -8.93
N ASN A 52 3.10 -6.58 -8.20
CA ASN A 52 1.94 -7.40 -8.58
C ASN A 52 0.69 -7.14 -7.71
N ARG A 53 0.75 -6.17 -6.78
CA ARG A 53 -0.39 -5.73 -5.99
C ARG A 53 -0.50 -4.22 -5.96
N SER A 54 -1.74 -3.73 -5.99
CA SER A 54 -2.03 -2.30 -5.88
C SER A 54 -3.38 -2.02 -5.23
N LEU A 55 -3.47 -0.87 -4.57
CA LEU A 55 -4.69 -0.28 -4.01
C LEU A 55 -4.66 1.24 -4.23
N GLU A 56 -5.82 1.87 -4.31
CA GLU A 56 -5.89 3.33 -4.34
C GLU A 56 -5.34 3.93 -3.04
N LEU A 57 -4.55 5.01 -3.15
CA LEU A 57 -3.96 5.68 -1.99
C LEU A 57 -5.03 6.17 -1.02
N MET A 58 -6.14 6.70 -1.55
CA MET A 58 -7.28 7.14 -0.74
C MET A 58 -7.93 5.99 0.05
N TYR A 59 -8.01 4.80 -0.55
CA TYR A 59 -8.50 3.61 0.14
C TYR A 59 -7.55 3.21 1.27
N VAL A 60 -6.24 3.10 0.97
CA VAL A 60 -5.22 2.76 1.99
C VAL A 60 -5.21 3.78 3.13
N PHE A 61 -5.33 5.06 2.81
CA PHE A 61 -5.40 6.12 3.81
C PHE A 61 -6.65 5.99 4.69
N ALA A 62 -7.83 5.75 4.10
CA ALA A 62 -9.08 5.58 4.84
C ALA A 62 -9.14 4.30 5.66
N LYS A 63 -8.42 3.25 5.23
CA LYS A 63 -8.40 1.89 5.82
C LYS A 63 -7.00 1.49 6.30
N MET A 64 -6.24 2.46 6.81
CA MET A 64 -4.84 2.26 7.19
C MET A 64 -4.68 1.15 8.25
N PRO A 65 -5.49 1.07 9.34
CA PRO A 65 -5.41 -0.02 10.31
C PRO A 65 -5.64 -1.40 9.68
N GLU A 66 -6.61 -1.51 8.78
CA GLU A 66 -6.91 -2.75 8.05
C GLU A 66 -5.78 -3.15 7.10
N PHE A 67 -5.23 -2.19 6.37
CA PHE A 67 -4.08 -2.39 5.49
C PHE A 67 -2.86 -2.88 6.28
N ILE A 68 -2.50 -2.18 7.37
CA ILE A 68 -1.38 -2.57 8.24
C ILE A 68 -1.61 -3.98 8.81
N LYS A 69 -2.84 -4.30 9.25
CA LYS A 69 -3.17 -5.62 9.78
C LYS A 69 -3.11 -6.71 8.73
N TYR A 70 -3.48 -6.41 7.48
CA TYR A 70 -3.29 -7.31 6.34
C TYR A 70 -1.79 -7.56 6.10
N ILE A 71 -0.99 -6.51 5.91
CA ILE A 71 0.47 -6.65 5.67
C ILE A 71 1.17 -7.34 6.84
N SER A 72 0.72 -7.11 8.08
CA SER A 72 1.30 -7.73 9.28
C SER A 72 1.12 -9.25 9.35
N ARG A 73 0.20 -9.83 8.55
CA ARG A 73 0.05 -11.28 8.39
C ARG A 73 1.12 -11.88 7.48
N LEU A 74 1.72 -11.06 6.63
CA LEU A 74 2.77 -11.43 5.70
C LEU A 74 4.14 -11.17 6.34
N LYS A 75 5.16 -11.87 5.85
CA LYS A 75 6.55 -11.54 6.17
C LYS A 75 6.91 -10.20 5.50
N HIS A 76 7.28 -9.20 6.30
CA HIS A 76 7.60 -7.85 5.82
C HIS A 76 8.66 -7.20 6.73
N ASP A 77 9.37 -6.18 6.23
CA ASP A 77 10.22 -5.34 7.07
C ASP A 77 9.38 -4.30 7.81
N LYS A 78 9.32 -4.41 9.15
CA LYS A 78 8.59 -3.47 10.03
C LYS A 78 9.11 -2.04 9.90
N LYS A 79 10.41 -1.84 9.68
CA LYS A 79 11.01 -0.50 9.53
C LYS A 79 10.56 0.13 8.21
N GLU A 80 10.54 -0.65 7.15
CA GLU A 80 10.07 -0.21 5.83
C GLU A 80 8.58 0.16 5.89
N LEU A 81 7.73 -0.72 6.44
CA LEU A 81 6.30 -0.47 6.58
C LEU A 81 6.02 0.79 7.42
N LYS A 82 6.72 0.96 8.54
CA LYS A 82 6.57 2.16 9.37
C LYS A 82 6.93 3.43 8.59
N LYS A 83 8.09 3.44 7.91
CA LYS A 83 8.50 4.58 7.06
C LYS A 83 7.47 4.87 5.97
N PHE A 84 6.91 3.83 5.36
CA PHE A 84 5.89 3.97 4.33
C PHE A 84 4.59 4.60 4.87
N VAL A 85 4.10 4.11 6.00
CA VAL A 85 2.92 4.67 6.68
C VAL A 85 3.16 6.14 7.06
N ASP A 86 4.33 6.46 7.64
CA ASP A 86 4.70 7.83 8.00
C ASP A 86 4.70 8.77 6.77
N ARG A 87 5.11 8.28 5.59
CA ARG A 87 5.05 9.03 4.32
C ARG A 87 3.62 9.33 3.90
N ILE A 88 2.71 8.34 3.98
CA ILE A 88 1.30 8.55 3.64
C ILE A 88 0.65 9.53 4.61
N GLU A 89 0.92 9.37 5.90
CA GLU A 89 0.36 10.21 6.96
C GLU A 89 0.95 11.63 6.99
N LYS A 90 2.12 11.84 6.37
CA LYS A 90 2.86 13.12 6.37
C LYS A 90 3.05 13.68 7.78
N GLY A 91 3.36 12.80 8.73
CA GLY A 91 3.54 13.16 10.14
C GLY A 91 2.26 13.51 10.91
N ARG A 92 1.07 13.33 10.32
CA ARG A 92 -0.19 13.43 11.05
C ARG A 92 -0.48 12.08 11.69
N SER A 93 -0.42 11.99 13.01
CA SER A 93 -0.79 10.77 13.76
C SER A 93 -2.31 10.53 13.70
N TYR A 94 -2.79 10.07 12.53
CA TYR A 94 -4.20 9.74 12.30
C TYR A 94 -4.55 8.30 12.71
N ILE A 95 -3.56 7.49 13.09
CA ILE A 95 -3.76 6.18 13.73
C ILE A 95 -4.29 6.36 15.17
N ARG A 96 -5.46 6.97 15.31
CA ARG A 96 -6.28 6.95 16.54
C ARG A 96 -7.30 5.80 16.55
N ARG A 97 -7.34 4.95 15.52
CA ARG A 97 -8.26 3.79 15.48
C ARG A 97 -7.48 2.49 15.58
N HIS A 98 -7.24 2.06 16.81
CA HIS A 98 -6.59 0.79 17.14
C HIS A 98 -7.42 -0.45 16.77
N ASN A 99 -8.68 -0.29 16.36
CA ASN A 99 -9.56 -1.41 16.02
C ASN A 99 -9.78 -1.49 14.51
N ALA A 100 -8.93 -2.28 13.85
CA ALA A 100 -9.12 -2.65 12.46
C ALA A 100 -10.35 -3.57 12.31
N ASP A 101 -11.24 -3.24 11.38
CA ASP A 101 -12.42 -4.05 11.07
C ASP A 101 -12.00 -5.42 10.52
N LYS A 102 -12.39 -6.48 11.25
CA LYS A 102 -12.08 -7.86 10.86
C LYS A 102 -12.69 -8.24 9.51
N ASN A 103 -13.87 -7.72 9.16
CA ASN A 103 -14.54 -8.03 7.90
C ASN A 103 -13.81 -7.40 6.73
N GLU A 104 -13.35 -6.16 6.89
CA GLU A 104 -12.59 -5.48 5.85
C GLU A 104 -11.21 -6.11 5.63
N VAL A 105 -10.54 -6.56 6.70
CA VAL A 105 -9.30 -7.35 6.59
C VAL A 105 -9.55 -8.66 5.84
N LYS A 106 -10.65 -9.36 6.10
CA LYS A 106 -11.01 -10.58 5.33
C LYS A 106 -11.22 -10.28 3.85
N LYS A 107 -11.90 -9.18 3.52
CA LYS A 107 -12.06 -8.75 2.11
C LYS A 107 -10.72 -8.45 1.46
N LEU A 108 -9.79 -7.81 2.17
CA LEU A 108 -8.44 -7.55 1.67
C LEU A 108 -7.69 -8.85 1.36
N ILE A 109 -7.75 -9.83 2.27
CA ILE A 109 -7.16 -11.16 2.05
C ILE A 109 -7.75 -11.78 0.78
N ILE A 110 -9.08 -11.85 0.68
CA ILE A 110 -9.75 -12.44 -0.49
C ILE A 110 -9.38 -11.70 -1.79
N ARG A 111 -9.40 -10.36 -1.76
CA ARG A 111 -9.12 -9.52 -2.94
C ARG A 111 -7.68 -9.64 -3.42
N LEU A 112 -6.73 -9.75 -2.48
CA LEU A 112 -5.30 -9.63 -2.77
C LEU A 112 -4.59 -10.97 -2.79
N GLU A 113 -5.09 -11.99 -2.12
CA GLU A 113 -4.51 -13.34 -2.14
C GLU A 113 -5.33 -14.29 -3.06
N GLY A 114 -6.60 -13.97 -3.31
CA GLY A 114 -7.56 -14.85 -3.99
C GLY A 114 -8.37 -15.70 -3.00
N LEU A 115 -9.49 -16.24 -3.46
CA LEU A 115 -10.06 -17.45 -2.86
C LEU A 115 -9.24 -18.61 -3.44
N GLU A 116 -8.62 -19.42 -2.60
CA GLU A 116 -8.12 -20.73 -3.06
C GLU A 116 -9.28 -21.57 -3.61
#